data_AF-A0A7G6YJJ7-F1
#
_entry.id   AF-A0A7G6YJJ7-F1
#
_cell.length_a   1.000
_cell.length_b   1.000
_cell.length_c   1.000
_cell.angle_alpha   90.00
_cell.angle_beta   90.00
_cell.angle_gamma   90.00
#
_symmetry.space_group_name_H-M   'P 1'
#
loop_
_entity.id
_entity.type
_entity.pdbx_description
1 polymer ?
#
loop_
_entity_poly.entity_id
_entity_poly.type
_entity_poly.pdbx_seq_one_letter_code
_entity_poly.pdbx_strand_id
1 'polypeptide(L)'
;MEQPISRRQHGFTDYSYIPLALTIPKLAGFEAEQKAVTMTRVLAGNILLSSMFTRAEWGLFKKMPYKAHLVLDVAVGVFAASSPWLLGFAKNKAARNAFLLLGTFGILAGTLSKPEEMPEFEQ
;
A
#
# COMPACT_ATOMS: atom_id res chain seq x y z
N MET A 1 7.15 3.67 21.74
CA MET A 1 8.37 3.44 20.94
C MET A 1 8.40 4.48 19.85
N GLU A 2 9.55 5.10 19.58
CA GLU A 2 9.67 5.98 18.41
C GLU A 2 9.60 5.14 17.12
N GLN A 3 8.84 5.61 16.14
CA GLN A 3 8.73 4.94 14.85
C GLN A 3 10.00 5.13 14.02
N PRO A 4 10.59 4.08 13.43
CA PRO A 4 11.90 4.16 12.82
C PRO A 4 11.92 4.82 11.43
N ILE A 5 10.80 4.82 10.71
CA ILE A 5 10.75 5.28 9.31
C ILE A 5 10.33 6.75 9.29
N SER A 6 11.18 7.63 8.77
CA SER A 6 10.80 9.03 8.53
C SER A 6 9.81 9.15 7.36
N ARG A 7 9.01 10.23 7.33
CA ARG A 7 8.11 10.51 6.21
C ARG A 7 8.83 10.42 4.86
N ARG A 8 10.01 11.06 4.71
CA ARG A 8 10.79 11.00 3.47
C ARG A 8 11.19 9.59 3.06
N GLN A 9 11.52 8.71 4.02
CA GLN A 9 11.86 7.31 3.73
C GLN A 9 10.63 6.49 3.34
N HIS A 10 9.46 6.79 3.91
CA HIS A 10 8.21 6.13 3.54
C HIS A 10 7.86 6.30 2.06
N GLY A 11 8.21 7.42 1.41
CA GLY A 11 8.01 7.55 -0.03
C GLY A 11 8.60 6.40 -0.86
N PHE A 12 9.68 5.76 -0.39
CA PHE A 12 10.24 4.56 -1.02
C PHE A 12 9.29 3.35 -0.96
N THR A 13 8.49 3.21 0.09
CA THR A 13 7.51 2.12 0.20
C THR A 13 6.44 2.26 -0.87
N ASP A 14 5.94 3.48 -1.11
CA ASP A 14 4.91 3.74 -2.13
C ASP A 14 5.43 3.42 -3.53
N TYR A 15 6.61 3.95 -3.86
CA TYR A 15 7.22 3.77 -5.19
C TYR A 15 7.58 2.32 -5.49
N SER A 16 7.95 1.53 -4.48
CA SER A 16 8.29 0.12 -4.65
C SER A 16 7.05 -0.78 -4.66
N TYR A 17 6.02 -0.45 -3.87
CA TYR A 17 4.79 -1.24 -3.77
C TYR A 17 4.01 -1.29 -5.07
N ILE A 18 3.85 -0.15 -5.76
CA ILE A 18 3.07 -0.05 -7.00
C ILE A 18 3.58 -1.02 -8.09
N PRO A 19 4.85 -0.97 -8.54
CA PRO A 19 5.33 -1.90 -9.55
C PRO A 19 5.36 -3.34 -9.05
N LEU A 20 5.63 -3.58 -7.76
CA LEU A 20 5.55 -4.92 -7.18
C LEU A 20 4.13 -5.49 -7.31
N ALA A 21 3.10 -4.75 -6.87
CA ALA A 21 1.71 -5.17 -6.97
C ALA A 21 1.27 -5.42 -8.42
N LEU A 22 1.72 -4.59 -9.38
CA LEU A 22 1.39 -4.78 -10.79
C LEU A 22 2.08 -6.00 -11.41
N THR A 23 3.29 -6.34 -10.98
CA THR A 23 4.10 -7.42 -11.58
C THR A 23 4.02 -8.75 -10.84
N ILE A 24 3.58 -8.76 -9.56
CA ILE A 24 3.55 -9.96 -8.73
C ILE A 24 2.70 -11.12 -9.30
N PRO A 25 1.59 -10.90 -10.04
CA PRO A 25 0.88 -12.03 -10.65
C PRO A 25 1.74 -12.84 -11.61
N LYS A 26 2.57 -12.16 -12.40
CA LYS A 26 3.52 -12.78 -13.32
C LYS A 26 4.69 -13.42 -12.57
N LEU A 27 5.29 -12.68 -11.63
CA LEU A 27 6.45 -13.16 -10.87
C LEU A 27 6.14 -14.40 -10.01
N ALA A 28 4.93 -14.47 -9.44
CA ALA A 28 4.51 -15.57 -8.59
C ALA A 28 3.63 -16.60 -9.30
N GLY A 29 3.36 -16.45 -10.60
CA GLY A 29 2.69 -17.46 -11.43
C GLY A 29 1.20 -17.64 -11.16
N PHE A 30 0.46 -16.56 -10.88
CA PHE A 30 -1.00 -16.60 -10.65
C PHE A 30 -1.81 -15.75 -11.64
N GLU A 31 -1.27 -15.45 -12.83
CA GLU A 31 -1.94 -14.64 -13.87
C GLU A 31 -3.31 -15.21 -14.32
N ALA A 32 -3.53 -16.51 -14.17
CA ALA A 32 -4.82 -17.15 -14.46
C ALA A 32 -5.92 -16.82 -13.43
N GLU A 33 -5.57 -16.39 -12.21
CA GLU A 33 -6.51 -16.06 -11.14
C GLU A 33 -7.00 -14.60 -11.27
N GLN A 34 -8.01 -14.38 -12.12
CA GLN A 34 -8.46 -13.04 -12.51
C GLN A 34 -8.92 -12.17 -11.33
N LYS A 35 -9.47 -12.76 -10.26
CA LYS A 35 -9.86 -12.01 -9.06
C LYS A 35 -8.64 -11.43 -8.36
N ALA A 36 -7.60 -12.24 -8.18
CA ALA A 36 -6.35 -11.80 -7.58
C ALA A 36 -5.66 -10.75 -8.45
N VAL A 37 -5.58 -10.97 -9.78
CA VAL A 37 -4.96 -10.00 -10.71
C VAL A 37 -5.68 -8.65 -10.68
N THR A 38 -7.01 -8.65 -10.74
CA THR A 38 -7.79 -7.41 -10.63
C THR A 38 -7.52 -6.72 -9.31
N MET A 39 -7.47 -7.48 -8.21
CA MET A 39 -7.24 -6.92 -6.90
C MET A 39 -5.83 -6.33 -6.74
N THR A 40 -4.78 -6.90 -7.35
CA THR A 40 -3.45 -6.26 -7.30
C THR A 40 -3.42 -4.93 -8.04
N ARG A 41 -4.17 -4.79 -9.14
CA ARG A 41 -4.35 -3.51 -9.86
C ARG A 41 -5.09 -2.48 -9.01
N VAL A 42 -6.12 -2.90 -8.30
CA VAL A 42 -6.86 -2.02 -7.37
C VAL A 42 -5.94 -1.55 -6.23
N LEU A 43 -5.13 -2.44 -5.64
CA LEU A 43 -4.16 -2.04 -4.61
C LEU A 43 -3.11 -1.07 -5.14
N ALA A 44 -2.55 -1.32 -6.32
CA ALA A 44 -1.61 -0.41 -6.97
C ALA A 44 -2.23 0.96 -7.25
N GLY A 45 -3.46 0.99 -7.77
CA GLY A 45 -4.21 2.22 -8.01
C GLY A 45 -4.51 2.99 -6.74
N ASN A 46 -4.91 2.30 -5.66
CA ASN A 46 -5.13 2.92 -4.36
C ASN A 46 -3.86 3.59 -3.83
N ILE A 47 -2.73 2.88 -3.82
CA ILE A 47 -1.47 3.45 -3.33
C ILE A 47 -1.08 4.66 -4.19
N LEU A 48 -1.09 4.53 -5.53
CA LEU A 48 -0.81 5.65 -6.42
C LEU A 48 -1.67 6.89 -6.12
N LEU A 49 -2.99 6.73 -6.03
CA LEU A 49 -3.90 7.82 -5.73
C LEU A 49 -3.63 8.40 -4.35
N SER A 50 -3.49 7.56 -3.32
CA SER A 50 -3.20 8.03 -1.97
C SER A 50 -1.88 8.80 -1.88
N SER A 51 -0.82 8.36 -2.58
CA SER A 51 0.48 9.02 -2.64
C SER A 51 0.43 10.32 -3.44
N MET A 52 -0.35 10.40 -4.52
CA MET A 52 -0.52 11.65 -5.26
C MET A 52 -1.24 12.72 -4.42
N PHE A 53 -2.19 12.31 -3.58
CA PHE A 53 -2.99 13.24 -2.77
C PHE A 53 -2.39 13.51 -1.39
N THR A 54 -1.46 12.70 -0.90
CA THR A 54 -0.87 12.87 0.42
C THR A 54 -0.08 14.17 0.53
N ARG A 55 -0.12 14.80 1.70
CA ARG A 55 0.66 15.99 2.04
C ARG A 55 2.04 15.56 2.54
N ALA A 56 2.85 15.07 1.60
CA ALA A 56 4.25 14.69 1.79
C ALA A 56 5.12 15.26 0.65
N GLU A 57 6.44 15.07 0.74
CA GLU A 57 7.42 15.61 -0.19
C GLU A 57 7.17 15.17 -1.65
N TRP A 58 6.66 13.95 -1.87
CA TRP A 58 6.33 13.40 -3.19
C TRP A 58 4.88 13.61 -3.63
N GLY A 59 4.03 14.14 -2.74
CA GLY A 59 2.63 14.36 -3.03
C GLY A 59 2.43 15.43 -4.10
N LEU A 60 1.64 15.11 -5.14
CA LEU A 60 1.35 16.04 -6.23
C LEU A 60 0.32 17.10 -5.82
N PHE A 61 -0.77 16.68 -5.17
CA PHE A 61 -1.89 17.56 -4.84
C PHE A 61 -1.92 18.02 -3.38
N LYS A 62 -1.27 17.27 -2.47
CA LYS A 62 -1.11 17.62 -1.04
C LYS A 62 -2.41 17.98 -0.32
N LYS A 63 -3.50 17.26 -0.62
CA LYS A 63 -4.86 17.49 -0.07
C LYS A 63 -5.20 16.58 1.12
N MET A 64 -4.52 15.46 1.27
CA MET A 64 -4.76 14.49 2.34
C MET A 64 -3.65 14.61 3.40
N PRO A 65 -3.96 14.82 4.69
CA PRO A 65 -2.95 14.81 5.76
C PRO A 65 -2.14 13.51 5.75
N TYR A 66 -0.84 13.59 6.03
CA TYR A 66 0.04 12.42 6.00
C TYR A 66 -0.38 11.36 7.02
N LYS A 67 -0.89 11.77 8.19
CA LYS A 67 -1.49 10.83 9.16
C LYS A 67 -2.65 10.03 8.58
N ALA A 68 -3.50 10.66 7.77
CA ALA A 68 -4.63 9.99 7.13
C ALA A 68 -4.16 8.99 6.07
N HIS A 69 -3.08 9.32 5.35
CA HIS A 69 -2.40 8.39 4.44
C HIS A 69 -1.88 7.15 5.17
N LEU A 70 -1.16 7.32 6.29
CA LEU A 70 -0.66 6.18 7.08
C LEU A 70 -1.79 5.28 7.63
N VAL A 71 -2.90 5.87 8.07
CA VAL A 71 -4.08 5.10 8.49
C VAL A 71 -4.67 4.33 7.31
N LEU A 72 -4.72 4.95 6.13
CA LEU A 72 -5.18 4.29 4.91
C LEU A 72 -4.27 3.11 4.54
N ASP A 73 -2.95 3.23 4.68
CA ASP A 73 -2.02 2.11 4.43
C ASP A 73 -2.29 0.92 5.32
N VAL A 74 -2.53 1.16 6.62
CA VAL A 74 -2.86 0.09 7.57
C VAL A 74 -4.20 -0.53 7.20
N ALA A 75 -5.23 0.28 6.94
CA ALA A 75 -6.55 -0.23 6.59
C ALA A 75 -6.54 -1.06 5.29
N VAL A 76 -5.87 -0.55 4.25
CA VAL A 76 -5.72 -1.23 2.97
C VAL A 76 -4.84 -2.46 3.09
N GLY A 77 -3.80 -2.42 3.93
CA GLY A 77 -2.96 -3.59 4.21
C GLY A 77 -3.72 -4.71 4.90
N VAL A 78 -4.56 -4.40 5.90
CA VAL A 78 -5.46 -5.38 6.54
C VAL A 78 -6.46 -5.94 5.54
N PHE A 79 -7.05 -5.08 4.71
CA PHE A 79 -7.96 -5.52 3.66
C PHE A 79 -7.26 -6.44 2.64
N ALA A 80 -6.07 -6.07 2.17
CA ALA A 80 -5.26 -6.87 1.26
C ALA A 80 -4.93 -8.24 1.84
N ALA A 81 -4.48 -8.30 3.11
CA ALA A 81 -4.21 -9.54 3.80
C ALA A 81 -5.45 -10.42 3.94
N SER A 82 -6.64 -9.83 4.14
CA SER A 82 -7.91 -10.56 4.29
C SER A 82 -8.56 -10.94 2.94
N SER A 83 -8.19 -10.24 1.86
CA SER A 83 -8.82 -10.35 0.54
C SER A 83 -8.83 -11.76 -0.07
N PRO A 84 -7.83 -12.67 0.15
CA PRO A 84 -7.91 -14.01 -0.42
C PRO A 84 -9.14 -14.79 0.05
N TRP A 85 -9.53 -14.61 1.30
CA TRP A 85 -10.70 -15.26 1.89
C TRP A 85 -11.99 -14.52 1.50
N LEU A 86 -11.99 -13.19 1.60
CA LEU A 86 -13.17 -12.37 1.28
C LEU A 86 -13.60 -12.49 -0.19
N LEU A 87 -12.64 -12.61 -1.11
CA LEU A 87 -12.90 -12.64 -2.55
C LEU A 87 -12.85 -14.06 -3.14
N GLY A 88 -12.49 -15.05 -2.33
CA GLY A 88 -12.60 -16.48 -2.66
C GLY A 88 -11.45 -17.05 -3.50
N PHE A 89 -10.26 -16.47 -3.45
CA PHE A 89 -9.05 -17.00 -4.12
C PHE A 89 -8.02 -17.60 -3.16
N ALA A 90 -8.36 -17.79 -1.88
CA ALA A 90 -7.47 -18.35 -0.85
C ALA A 90 -6.93 -19.76 -1.15
N LYS A 91 -7.59 -20.53 -2.03
CA LYS A 91 -7.11 -21.87 -2.46
C LYS A 91 -5.91 -21.79 -3.40
N ASN A 92 -5.73 -20.67 -4.10
CA ASN A 92 -4.52 -20.41 -4.88
C ASN A 92 -3.39 -19.96 -3.94
N LYS A 93 -2.47 -20.89 -3.63
CA LYS A 93 -1.38 -20.65 -2.66
C LYS A 93 -0.49 -19.47 -3.06
N ALA A 94 -0.16 -19.33 -4.34
CA ALA A 94 0.70 -18.25 -4.83
C ALA A 94 0.02 -16.90 -4.66
N ALA A 95 -1.23 -16.77 -5.10
CA ALA A 95 -2.02 -15.55 -4.93
C ALA A 95 -2.20 -15.21 -3.44
N ARG A 96 -2.65 -16.17 -2.62
CA ARG A 96 -2.83 -15.95 -1.18
C ARG A 96 -1.56 -15.43 -0.51
N ASN A 97 -0.42 -16.07 -0.76
CA ASN A 97 0.85 -15.66 -0.14
C ASN A 97 1.30 -14.28 -0.64
N ALA A 98 1.08 -13.95 -1.91
CA ALA A 98 1.36 -12.62 -2.45
C ALA A 98 0.54 -11.52 -1.74
N PHE A 99 -0.74 -11.76 -1.50
CA PHE A 99 -1.61 -10.81 -0.79
C PHE A 99 -1.29 -10.70 0.70
N LEU A 100 -0.86 -11.79 1.35
CA LEU A 100 -0.35 -11.73 2.72
C LEU A 100 0.93 -10.90 2.80
N LEU A 101 1.85 -11.05 1.83
CA LEU A 101 3.08 -10.26 1.75
C LEU A 101 2.76 -8.78 1.54
N LEU A 102 1.95 -8.46 0.54
CA LEU A 102 1.55 -7.08 0.24
C LEU A 102 0.80 -6.44 1.41
N GLY A 103 -0.17 -7.15 2.00
CA GLY A 103 -0.93 -6.67 3.13
C GLY A 103 -0.05 -6.42 4.36
N THR A 104 0.83 -7.36 4.70
CA THR A 104 1.78 -7.21 5.82
C THR A 104 2.73 -6.04 5.57
N PHE A 105 3.24 -5.89 4.34
CA PHE A 105 4.11 -4.78 3.98
C PHE A 105 3.41 -3.43 4.18
N GLY A 106 2.17 -3.27 3.71
CA GLY A 106 1.39 -2.04 3.90
C GLY A 106 1.11 -1.72 5.37
N ILE A 107 0.75 -2.74 6.18
CA ILE A 107 0.55 -2.59 7.63
C ILE A 107 1.84 -2.12 8.30
N LEU A 108 2.98 -2.75 7.99
CA LEU A 108 4.27 -2.37 8.56
C LEU A 108 4.69 -0.97 8.11
N ALA A 109 4.52 -0.62 6.83
CA ALA A 109 4.82 0.70 6.31
C ALA A 109 4.02 1.79 7.05
N GLY A 110 2.70 1.60 7.21
CA GLY A 110 1.85 2.55 7.93
C GLY A 110 2.17 2.67 9.43
N THR A 111 2.41 1.53 10.10
CA THR A 111 2.64 1.51 11.57
C THR A 111 4.04 1.95 11.98
N LEU A 112 5.07 1.64 11.19
CA LEU A 112 6.47 1.94 11.50
C LEU A 112 6.92 3.33 11.03
N SER A 113 6.03 4.10 10.38
CA SER A 113 6.31 5.45 9.90
C SER A 113 5.92 6.52 10.88
N LYS A 114 6.80 7.52 11.04
CA LYS A 114 6.56 8.67 11.90
C LYS A 114 5.38 9.49 11.37
N PRO A 115 4.31 9.75 12.14
CA PRO A 115 3.11 10.46 11.71
C PRO A 115 3.31 11.98 11.69
N GLU A 116 4.50 12.45 11.35
CA GLU A 116 4.83 13.86 11.30
C GLU A 116 4.20 14.49 10.05
N GLU A 117 3.43 15.56 10.21
CA GLU A 117 2.84 16.31 9.11
C GLU A 117 3.88 17.24 8.47
N MET A 118 3.72 17.56 7.19
CA MET A 118 4.47 18.68 6.64
C MET A 118 4.03 19.99 7.32
N PRO A 119 4.93 20.96 7.50
CA PRO A 119 4.52 22.31 7.85
C PRO A 119 3.45 22.80 6.88
N GLU A 120 2.44 23.50 7.39
CA GLU A 120 1.48 24.18 6.53
C GLU A 120 2.27 25.20 5.68
N PHE A 121 1.96 25.26 4.38
CA PHE A 121 2.51 26.32 3.55
C PHE A 121 2.01 27.64 4.15
N GLU A 122 2.91 28.51 4.62
CA GLU A 122 2.57 29.92 4.80
C GLU A 122 2.03 30.40 3.43
N GLN A 123 0.73 30.72 3.38
CA GLN A 123 0.08 31.30 2.21
C GLN A 123 0.36 32.80 2.17
#